data_AF-A0A6N6RMR6-F1
#
_entry.id   AF-A0A6N6RMR6-F1
#
_cell.length_a   1.000
_cell.length_b   1.000
_cell.length_c   1.000
_cell.angle_alpha   90.00
_cell.angle_beta   90.00
_cell.angle_gamma   90.00
#
_symmetry.space_group_name_H-M   'P 1'
#
loop_
_entity.id
_entity.type
_entity.pdbx_description
1 polymer ?
#
loop_
_entity_poly.entity_id
_entity_poly.type
_entity_poly.pdbx_seq_one_letter_code
_entity_poly.pdbx_strand_id
1 'polypeptide(L)'
;MRVQRYLNWLVIAIVLPTLSFATPMINFTLANNSEYTFMNVYISDSDSEDWGNDRLGSKLLNPGEEISFLISAGTYDLKIVDEDGDICTQMGLRLSGDVVLNYSNDEWLNCLFPDEGSSTTTSSSSSSSANLTFYNESGWDIRYIYASSTSSDTWGTDHLGSDILETGSSFSFSLPVGEYDFKFIDEDGDECILEDIQISGSQTVSITREEWLDCLFPDESTSAVHQVTLVNNSGWDITYVYASLSSDTNWGSDHLGSNILADGNRLTLTLPAGNYDFKMIDEDGDECIMSSMPVFSNETYYLSEERWLDCLYGE
;
A
#
# COMPACT_ATOMS: atom_id res chain seq x y z
N MET A 1 -54.74 -46.71 -55.98
CA MET A 1 -53.98 -45.53 -56.46
C MET A 1 -54.40 -44.33 -55.63
N ARG A 2 -53.51 -43.80 -54.78
CA ARG A 2 -53.71 -42.51 -54.09
C ARG A 2 -52.91 -41.46 -54.84
N VAL A 3 -53.57 -40.37 -55.26
CA VAL A 3 -52.94 -39.23 -55.95
C VAL A 3 -52.75 -38.12 -54.93
N GLN A 4 -51.50 -37.79 -54.60
CA GLN A 4 -51.16 -36.64 -53.77
C GLN A 4 -50.99 -35.41 -54.67
N ARG A 5 -51.79 -34.37 -54.41
CA ARG A 5 -51.67 -33.04 -55.03
C ARG A 5 -50.68 -32.21 -54.19
N TYR A 6 -49.61 -31.73 -54.82
CA TYR A 6 -48.71 -30.74 -54.24
C TYR A 6 -49.27 -29.34 -54.48
N LEU A 7 -49.46 -28.55 -53.41
CA LEU A 7 -49.76 -27.12 -53.50
C LEU A 7 -48.44 -26.36 -53.61
N ASN A 8 -48.24 -25.63 -54.69
CA ASN A 8 -47.08 -24.78 -54.91
C ASN A 8 -47.35 -23.41 -54.27
N TRP A 9 -46.60 -23.04 -53.22
CA TRP A 9 -46.71 -21.72 -52.58
C TRP A 9 -45.68 -20.77 -53.20
N LEU A 10 -46.16 -19.70 -53.83
CA LEU A 10 -45.35 -18.62 -54.37
C LEU A 10 -45.11 -17.60 -53.26
N VAL A 11 -43.86 -17.45 -52.81
CA VAL A 11 -43.47 -16.43 -51.82
C VAL A 11 -43.07 -15.17 -52.59
N ILE A 12 -43.84 -14.10 -52.44
CA ILE A 12 -43.51 -12.77 -52.97
C ILE A 12 -42.68 -12.04 -51.90
N ALA A 13 -41.44 -11.70 -52.23
CA ALA A 13 -40.56 -10.90 -51.39
C ALA A 13 -40.95 -9.41 -51.50
N ILE A 14 -41.41 -8.82 -50.41
CA ILE A 14 -41.67 -7.38 -50.31
C ILE A 14 -40.37 -6.71 -49.85
N VAL A 15 -39.79 -5.87 -50.70
CA VAL A 15 -38.64 -5.02 -50.34
C VAL A 15 -39.19 -3.72 -49.76
N LEU A 16 -39.08 -3.55 -48.45
CA LEU A 16 -39.43 -2.31 -47.76
C LEU A 16 -38.24 -1.33 -47.86
N PRO A 17 -38.46 -0.06 -48.25
CA PRO A 17 -37.42 0.96 -48.22
C PRO A 17 -37.07 1.29 -46.77
N THR A 18 -35.79 1.24 -46.43
CA THR A 18 -35.27 1.66 -45.13
C THR A 18 -35.28 3.18 -45.04
N LEU A 19 -36.11 3.73 -44.17
CA LEU A 19 -36.03 5.13 -43.76
C LEU A 19 -34.72 5.35 -43.00
N SER A 20 -33.80 6.14 -43.56
CA SER A 20 -32.61 6.61 -42.84
C SER A 20 -33.00 7.85 -42.04
N PHE A 21 -33.02 7.73 -40.73
CA PHE A 21 -33.20 8.86 -39.83
C PHE A 21 -31.83 9.49 -39.58
N ALA A 22 -31.68 10.80 -39.85
CA ALA A 22 -30.48 11.54 -39.47
C ALA A 22 -30.37 11.55 -37.94
N THR A 23 -29.24 11.14 -37.40
CA THR A 23 -28.97 11.17 -35.96
C THR A 23 -28.77 12.63 -35.51
N PRO A 24 -29.38 13.05 -34.38
CA PRO A 24 -29.18 14.40 -33.87
C PRO A 24 -27.71 14.62 -33.46
N MET A 25 -27.20 15.84 -33.60
CA MET A 25 -25.89 16.20 -33.04
C MET A 25 -26.04 16.55 -31.56
N ILE A 26 -25.05 16.16 -30.77
CA ILE A 26 -24.98 16.36 -29.32
C ILE A 26 -23.62 16.94 -28.94
N ASN A 27 -23.59 17.67 -27.82
CA ASN A 27 -22.37 18.18 -27.24
C ASN A 27 -21.84 17.21 -26.18
N PHE A 28 -20.72 16.55 -26.48
CA PHE A 28 -20.02 15.67 -25.55
C PHE A 28 -18.85 16.42 -24.93
N THR A 29 -18.90 16.68 -23.63
CA THR A 29 -17.84 17.36 -22.89
C THR A 29 -17.06 16.37 -22.05
N LEU A 30 -15.74 16.42 -22.15
CA LEU A 30 -14.80 15.72 -21.29
C LEU A 30 -14.19 16.74 -20.33
N ALA A 31 -14.45 16.58 -19.04
CA ALA A 31 -13.89 17.43 -17.99
C ALA A 31 -12.81 16.65 -17.23
N ASN A 32 -11.60 17.18 -17.24
CA ASN A 32 -10.51 16.64 -16.44
C ASN A 32 -10.52 17.31 -15.07
N ASN A 33 -11.14 16.67 -14.08
CA ASN A 33 -11.04 17.07 -12.68
C ASN A 33 -10.12 16.14 -11.90
N SER A 34 -9.25 15.44 -12.61
CA SER A 34 -8.17 14.65 -12.04
C SER A 34 -6.91 15.50 -11.95
N GLU A 35 -5.90 14.98 -11.26
CA GLU A 35 -4.58 15.58 -11.16
C GLU A 35 -3.66 15.24 -12.34
N TYR A 36 -4.08 14.34 -13.22
CA TYR A 36 -3.34 13.88 -14.39
C TYR A 36 -3.64 14.76 -15.60
N THR A 37 -2.66 15.03 -16.44
CA THR A 37 -2.80 15.79 -17.69
C THR A 37 -3.10 14.87 -18.87
N PHE A 38 -4.31 14.96 -19.45
CA PHE A 38 -4.63 14.12 -20.61
C PHE A 38 -3.94 14.63 -21.88
N MET A 39 -3.10 13.78 -22.47
CA MET A 39 -2.33 14.05 -23.67
C MET A 39 -3.07 13.68 -24.95
N ASN A 40 -3.83 12.58 -24.94
CA ASN A 40 -4.60 12.14 -26.11
C ASN A 40 -6.00 11.68 -25.72
N VAL A 41 -6.99 11.98 -26.58
CA VAL A 41 -8.37 11.52 -26.44
C VAL A 41 -8.83 10.97 -27.78
N TYR A 42 -9.27 9.72 -27.79
CA TYR A 42 -9.81 9.04 -28.96
C TYR A 42 -11.28 8.71 -28.74
N ILE A 43 -12.11 9.01 -29.73
CA ILE A 43 -13.54 8.73 -29.71
C ILE A 43 -13.86 8.00 -31.01
N SER A 44 -14.25 6.74 -30.90
CA SER A 44 -14.52 5.84 -32.02
C SER A 44 -15.95 5.31 -31.94
N ASP A 45 -16.60 5.04 -33.08
CA ASP A 45 -17.85 4.27 -33.06
C ASP A 45 -17.58 2.90 -32.43
N SER A 46 -18.49 2.41 -31.57
CA SER A 46 -18.29 1.17 -30.81
C SER A 46 -18.25 -0.11 -31.68
N ASP A 47 -18.72 -0.01 -32.93
CA ASP A 47 -18.63 -1.07 -33.93
C ASP A 47 -17.34 -0.99 -34.78
N SER A 48 -16.47 -0.01 -34.53
CA SER A 48 -15.20 0.20 -35.24
C SER A 48 -14.05 -0.54 -34.54
N GLU A 49 -13.20 -1.21 -35.32
CA GLU A 49 -11.97 -1.85 -34.82
C GLU A 49 -10.80 -0.85 -34.69
N ASP A 50 -10.93 0.35 -35.25
CA ASP A 50 -9.90 1.39 -35.27
C ASP A 50 -10.33 2.60 -34.41
N TRP A 51 -9.44 3.06 -33.51
CA TRP A 51 -9.67 4.23 -32.65
C TRP A 51 -9.70 5.59 -33.38
N GLY A 52 -9.19 5.63 -34.61
CA GLY A 52 -9.06 6.86 -35.40
C GLY A 52 -7.97 7.80 -34.89
N ASN A 53 -8.12 9.10 -35.19
CA ASN A 53 -7.14 10.13 -34.82
C ASN A 53 -7.44 10.72 -33.43
N ASP A 54 -6.38 11.18 -32.76
CA ASP A 54 -6.50 11.97 -31.54
C ASP A 54 -7.36 13.23 -31.77
N ARG A 55 -8.27 13.47 -30.82
CA ARG A 55 -9.26 14.54 -30.83
C ARG A 55 -8.75 15.79 -30.11
N LEU A 56 -7.70 15.71 -29.30
CA LEU A 56 -7.04 16.88 -28.69
C LEU A 56 -6.07 17.57 -29.66
N GLY A 57 -5.39 16.79 -30.49
CA GLY A 57 -4.48 17.26 -31.54
C GLY A 57 -3.14 17.71 -30.98
N SER A 58 -2.96 19.02 -30.76
CA SER A 58 -1.74 19.57 -30.13
C SER A 58 -2.02 20.23 -28.77
N LYS A 59 -3.28 20.16 -28.33
CA LYS A 59 -3.70 20.66 -27.02
C LYS A 59 -3.53 19.55 -26.00
N LEU A 60 -3.24 19.95 -24.77
CA LEU A 60 -3.28 19.10 -23.59
C LEU A 60 -4.52 19.50 -22.80
N LEU A 61 -5.12 18.55 -22.07
CA LEU A 61 -6.22 18.84 -21.16
C LEU A 61 -5.70 18.73 -19.73
N ASN A 62 -5.31 19.86 -19.15
CA ASN A 62 -4.72 19.91 -17.80
C ASN A 62 -5.79 19.73 -16.72
N PRO A 63 -5.38 19.46 -15.46
CA PRO A 63 -6.28 19.45 -14.32
C PRO A 63 -7.16 20.70 -14.22
N GLY A 64 -8.46 20.48 -14.06
CA GLY A 64 -9.52 21.50 -14.01
C GLY A 64 -9.99 22.03 -15.37
N GLU A 65 -9.43 21.56 -16.49
CA GLU A 65 -9.85 21.95 -17.84
C GLU A 65 -10.93 21.01 -18.41
N GLU A 66 -11.73 21.53 -19.32
CA GLU A 66 -12.72 20.75 -20.07
C GLU A 66 -12.66 21.03 -21.57
N ILE A 67 -13.06 20.04 -22.36
CA ILE A 67 -13.16 20.16 -23.81
C ILE A 67 -14.46 19.55 -24.31
N SER A 68 -15.11 20.23 -25.26
CA SER A 68 -16.36 19.76 -25.86
C SER A 68 -16.19 19.36 -27.33
N PHE A 69 -16.83 18.26 -27.70
CA PHE A 69 -16.89 17.71 -29.04
C PHE A 69 -18.34 17.67 -29.54
N LEU A 70 -18.57 18.21 -30.73
CA LEU A 70 -19.86 18.06 -31.41
C LEU A 70 -19.85 16.76 -32.21
N ILE A 71 -20.67 15.79 -31.80
CA ILE A 71 -20.73 14.45 -32.41
C ILE A 71 -22.19 14.05 -32.65
N SER A 72 -22.42 13.08 -33.53
CA SER A 72 -23.75 12.50 -33.71
C SER A 72 -24.13 11.63 -32.52
N ALA A 73 -25.41 11.56 -32.20
CA ALA A 73 -25.91 10.62 -31.20
C ALA A 73 -25.68 9.18 -31.68
N GLY A 74 -25.17 8.33 -30.80
CA GLY A 74 -24.69 6.99 -31.12
C GLY A 74 -24.08 6.25 -29.94
N THR A 75 -23.43 5.12 -30.21
CA THR A 75 -22.65 4.36 -29.21
C THR A 75 -21.18 4.44 -29.60
N TYR A 76 -20.34 4.88 -28.67
CA TYR A 76 -18.93 5.16 -28.90
C TYR A 76 -18.06 4.43 -27.89
N ASP A 77 -16.80 4.19 -28.26
CA ASP A 77 -15.74 3.82 -27.34
C ASP A 77 -14.83 5.04 -27.12
N LEU A 78 -14.40 5.23 -25.88
CA LEU A 78 -13.52 6.32 -25.47
C LEU A 78 -12.19 5.74 -24.99
N LYS A 79 -11.09 6.34 -25.44
CA LYS A 79 -9.75 6.06 -24.94
C LYS A 79 -9.07 7.38 -24.59
N ILE A 80 -8.51 7.46 -23.39
CA ILE A 80 -7.76 8.62 -22.91
C ILE A 80 -6.35 8.14 -22.55
N VAL A 81 -5.35 8.94 -22.90
CA VAL A 81 -3.94 8.70 -22.56
C VAL A 81 -3.41 9.94 -21.83
N ASP A 82 -2.74 9.74 -20.71
CA ASP A 82 -2.18 10.82 -19.88
C ASP A 82 -0.71 11.15 -20.21
N GLU A 83 -0.06 11.97 -19.37
CA GLU A 83 1.33 12.41 -19.52
C GLU A 83 2.36 11.28 -19.41
N ASP A 84 2.05 10.25 -18.61
CA ASP A 84 2.94 9.13 -18.33
C ASP A 84 2.69 7.95 -19.29
N GLY A 85 1.61 8.03 -20.07
CA GLY A 85 1.25 7.07 -21.10
C GLY A 85 0.25 6.01 -20.63
N ASP A 86 -0.36 6.20 -19.45
CA ASP A 86 -1.39 5.34 -18.94
C ASP A 86 -2.68 5.50 -19.73
N ILE A 87 -3.42 4.39 -19.87
CA ILE A 87 -4.52 4.28 -20.82
C ILE A 87 -5.81 3.88 -20.11
N CYS A 88 -6.74 4.81 -20.03
CA CYS A 88 -8.13 4.55 -19.64
C CYS A 88 -8.98 4.28 -20.90
N THR A 89 -9.65 3.12 -20.95
CA THR A 89 -10.60 2.80 -22.04
C THR A 89 -12.00 2.52 -21.51
N GLN A 90 -12.99 3.19 -22.06
CA GLN A 90 -14.40 2.97 -21.76
C GLN A 90 -15.16 2.55 -23.01
N MET A 91 -15.68 1.32 -23.00
CA MET A 91 -16.39 0.73 -24.14
C MET A 91 -17.89 0.97 -24.04
N GLY A 92 -18.56 1.18 -25.18
CA GLY A 92 -20.01 1.16 -25.29
C GLY A 92 -20.73 2.36 -24.68
N LEU A 93 -20.10 3.54 -24.64
CA LEU A 93 -20.69 4.79 -24.18
C LEU A 93 -21.86 5.19 -25.08
N ARG A 94 -23.07 5.20 -24.51
CA ARG A 94 -24.30 5.58 -25.23
C ARG A 94 -24.57 7.07 -25.10
N LEU A 95 -24.39 7.80 -26.19
CA LEU A 95 -24.52 9.25 -26.24
C LEU A 95 -25.80 9.63 -27.00
N SER A 96 -26.88 9.91 -26.26
CA SER A 96 -28.21 10.21 -26.82
C SER A 96 -28.66 11.66 -26.63
N GLY A 97 -27.87 12.46 -25.93
CA GLY A 97 -28.08 13.89 -25.65
C GLY A 97 -26.78 14.52 -25.16
N ASP A 98 -26.80 15.83 -24.91
CA ASP A 98 -25.64 16.54 -24.36
C ASP A 98 -25.21 15.91 -23.04
N VAL A 99 -23.91 15.66 -22.90
CA VAL A 99 -23.35 14.90 -21.78
C VAL A 99 -21.99 15.47 -21.40
N VAL A 100 -21.74 15.52 -20.08
CA VAL A 100 -20.44 15.83 -19.51
C VAL A 100 -19.94 14.56 -18.82
N LEU A 101 -18.83 14.01 -19.29
CA LEU A 101 -18.09 12.98 -18.57
C LEU A 101 -17.03 13.68 -17.74
N ASN A 102 -17.13 13.49 -16.43
CA ASN A 102 -16.16 13.95 -15.47
C ASN A 102 -15.17 12.83 -15.22
N TYR A 103 -13.89 13.16 -15.23
CA TYR A 103 -12.85 12.30 -14.71
C TYR A 103 -12.24 13.01 -13.50
N SER A 104 -12.77 12.70 -12.33
CA SER A 104 -12.07 12.88 -11.05
C SER A 104 -10.92 11.87 -10.90
N ASN A 105 -10.06 12.03 -9.90
CA ASN A 105 -9.03 11.04 -9.57
C ASN A 105 -9.64 9.63 -9.42
N ASP A 106 -10.76 9.50 -8.70
CA ASP A 106 -11.44 8.22 -8.52
C ASP A 106 -11.94 7.65 -9.86
N GLU A 107 -12.58 8.47 -10.71
CA GLU A 107 -13.08 8.02 -12.01
C GLU A 107 -11.95 7.64 -12.98
N TRP A 108 -10.82 8.36 -12.93
CA TRP A 108 -9.61 8.06 -13.69
C TRP A 108 -9.00 6.73 -13.24
N LEU A 109 -8.75 6.57 -11.94
CA LEU A 109 -8.17 5.34 -11.38
C LEU A 109 -9.09 4.14 -11.57
N ASN A 110 -10.41 4.29 -11.38
CA ASN A 110 -11.38 3.23 -11.65
C ASN A 110 -11.38 2.80 -13.13
N CYS A 111 -11.09 3.72 -14.05
CA CYS A 111 -10.99 3.41 -15.46
C CYS A 111 -9.67 2.70 -15.81
N LEU A 112 -8.56 3.07 -15.15
CA LEU A 112 -7.28 2.38 -15.27
C LEU A 112 -7.34 0.96 -14.67
N PHE A 113 -8.14 0.76 -13.62
CA PHE A 113 -8.23 -0.48 -12.84
C PHE A 113 -9.69 -0.96 -12.67
N PRO A 114 -10.36 -1.43 -13.75
CA PRO A 114 -11.81 -1.72 -13.74
C PRO A 114 -12.24 -2.98 -12.97
N ASP A 115 -11.31 -3.85 -12.56
CA ASP A 115 -11.60 -5.08 -11.81
C ASP A 115 -11.64 -4.87 -10.28
N GLU A 116 -11.36 -3.64 -9.81
CA GLU A 116 -11.65 -3.16 -8.45
C GLU A 116 -13.14 -2.74 -8.34
N GLY A 117 -14.03 -3.72 -8.45
CA GLY A 117 -15.38 -3.71 -7.85
C GLY A 117 -16.22 -2.43 -7.94
N SER A 118 -16.82 -2.19 -9.11
CA SER A 118 -18.03 -1.37 -9.26
C SER A 118 -19.10 -1.68 -8.19
N SER A 119 -19.38 -0.72 -7.33
CA SER A 119 -20.70 -0.58 -6.69
C SER A 119 -21.45 0.55 -7.36
N THR A 120 -22.09 0.24 -8.49
CA THR A 120 -23.25 1.02 -8.94
C THR A 120 -24.38 0.82 -7.93
N THR A 121 -24.47 1.68 -6.93
CA THR A 121 -25.74 2.00 -6.31
C THR A 121 -25.91 3.51 -6.35
N THR A 122 -26.85 3.96 -7.19
CA THR A 122 -27.48 5.26 -7.04
C THR A 122 -28.06 5.35 -5.63
N SER A 123 -27.30 5.93 -4.72
CA SER A 123 -27.71 6.24 -3.36
C SER A 123 -26.80 7.34 -2.87
N SER A 124 -27.41 8.48 -2.60
CA SER A 124 -26.84 9.54 -1.78
C SER A 124 -26.37 8.97 -0.44
N SER A 125 -25.14 8.50 -0.36
CA SER A 125 -24.40 8.39 0.89
C SER A 125 -23.29 9.40 0.80
N SER A 126 -23.33 10.41 1.67
CA SER A 126 -22.18 11.24 1.96
C SER A 126 -20.99 10.32 2.25
N SER A 127 -20.06 10.19 1.30
CA SER A 127 -18.72 9.70 1.57
C SER A 127 -18.15 10.64 2.61
N SER A 128 -18.23 10.25 3.88
CA SER A 128 -17.64 11.05 4.95
C SER A 128 -16.14 11.01 4.71
N SER A 129 -15.60 12.07 4.11
CA SER A 129 -14.17 12.32 4.08
C SER A 129 -13.74 12.67 5.50
N ALA A 130 -12.68 12.04 5.98
CA ALA A 130 -12.02 12.37 7.23
C ALA A 130 -10.80 13.25 6.94
N ASN A 131 -10.54 14.22 7.81
CA ASN A 131 -9.29 14.96 7.79
C ASN A 131 -8.26 14.19 8.62
N LEU A 132 -7.23 13.67 7.97
CA LEU A 132 -6.12 12.98 8.59
C LEU A 132 -4.97 13.95 8.76
N THR A 133 -4.45 14.05 9.98
CA THR A 133 -3.29 14.89 10.30
C THR A 133 -2.12 14.01 10.74
N PHE A 134 -0.99 14.11 10.06
CA PHE A 134 0.26 13.51 10.50
C PHE A 134 1.09 14.53 11.27
N TYR A 135 1.54 14.18 12.47
CA TYR A 135 2.47 14.98 13.26
C TYR A 135 3.83 14.31 13.27
N ASN A 136 4.85 15.00 12.75
CA ASN A 136 6.18 14.43 12.60
C ASN A 136 6.99 14.58 13.90
N GLU A 137 7.18 13.47 14.62
CA GLU A 137 8.06 13.36 15.79
C GLU A 137 9.19 12.36 15.55
N SER A 138 9.49 12.02 14.29
CA SER A 138 10.50 11.02 13.94
C SER A 138 11.91 11.51 14.25
N GLY A 139 12.13 12.81 14.02
CA GLY A 139 13.45 13.44 14.10
C GLY A 139 14.12 13.66 12.74
N TRP A 140 13.41 13.36 11.64
CA TRP A 140 13.83 13.56 10.25
C TRP A 140 12.74 14.30 9.48
N ASP A 141 13.12 15.10 8.48
CA ASP A 141 12.14 15.80 7.64
C ASP A 141 11.56 14.85 6.58
N ILE A 142 10.22 14.79 6.50
CA ILE A 142 9.51 13.92 5.56
C ILE A 142 9.30 14.66 4.24
N ARG A 143 9.72 14.02 3.14
CA ARG A 143 9.66 14.54 1.76
C ARG A 143 8.45 14.05 0.99
N TYR A 144 8.00 12.82 1.25
CA TYR A 144 6.86 12.24 0.54
C TYR A 144 5.94 11.48 1.50
N ILE A 145 4.64 11.58 1.27
CA ILE A 145 3.59 10.81 1.97
C ILE A 145 2.69 10.19 0.92
N TYR A 146 2.66 8.86 0.85
CA TYR A 146 1.74 8.10 0.00
C TYR A 146 0.71 7.39 0.85
N ALA A 147 -0.48 7.20 0.31
CA ALA A 147 -1.50 6.34 0.90
C ALA A 147 -1.86 5.21 -0.08
N SER A 148 -2.11 4.02 0.46
CA SER A 148 -2.71 2.89 -0.23
C SER A 148 -3.88 2.38 0.60
N SER A 149 -4.93 1.82 0.00
CA SER A 149 -5.87 1.03 0.80
C SER A 149 -5.20 -0.28 1.19
N THR A 150 -5.49 -0.82 2.37
CA THR A 150 -4.95 -2.13 2.84
C THR A 150 -5.28 -3.30 1.90
N SER A 151 -6.28 -3.15 1.03
CA SER A 151 -6.62 -4.12 -0.01
C SER A 151 -5.90 -3.91 -1.34
N SER A 152 -4.99 -2.93 -1.44
CA SER A 152 -4.28 -2.56 -2.65
C SER A 152 -2.78 -2.78 -2.51
N ASP A 153 -2.19 -3.48 -3.49
CA ASP A 153 -0.75 -3.73 -3.56
C ASP A 153 0.04 -2.57 -4.20
N THR A 154 -0.59 -1.41 -4.43
CA THR A 154 0.02 -0.25 -5.14
C THR A 154 -0.17 1.05 -4.39
N TRP A 155 0.89 1.87 -4.33
CA TRP A 155 0.86 3.19 -3.70
C TRP A 155 0.21 4.25 -4.59
N GLY A 156 -0.58 5.15 -3.97
CA GLY A 156 -1.14 6.34 -4.64
C GLY A 156 -0.10 7.44 -4.90
N THR A 157 -0.57 8.66 -5.18
CA THR A 157 0.28 9.83 -5.39
C THR A 157 0.81 10.42 -4.07
N ASP A 158 1.87 11.22 -4.16
CA ASP A 158 2.40 11.94 -3.01
C ASP A 158 1.44 13.05 -2.56
N HIS A 159 1.12 13.06 -1.27
CA HIS A 159 0.23 14.02 -0.65
C HIS A 159 0.92 15.31 -0.19
N LEU A 160 2.25 15.35 -0.08
CA LEU A 160 3.00 16.58 0.25
C LEU A 160 3.23 17.49 -0.96
N GLY A 161 3.40 16.91 -2.15
CA GLY A 161 3.67 17.65 -3.37
C GLY A 161 5.03 18.37 -3.32
N SER A 162 5.01 19.70 -3.20
CA SER A 162 6.23 20.50 -3.05
C SER A 162 6.57 20.84 -1.58
N ASP A 163 5.68 20.49 -0.65
CA ASP A 163 5.84 20.79 0.76
C ASP A 163 6.77 19.77 1.44
N ILE A 164 7.30 20.15 2.60
CA ILE A 164 8.17 19.30 3.43
C ILE A 164 7.55 19.28 4.82
N LEU A 165 7.30 18.08 5.35
CA LEU A 165 6.84 17.92 6.71
C LEU A 165 8.04 17.89 7.66
N GLU A 166 8.45 19.07 8.11
CA GLU A 166 9.58 19.26 9.04
C GLU A 166 9.35 18.56 10.39
N THR A 167 10.45 18.17 11.05
CA THR A 167 10.40 17.63 12.42
C THR A 167 9.69 18.60 13.38
N GLY A 168 8.71 18.11 14.12
CA GLY A 168 7.87 18.87 15.06
C GLY A 168 6.73 19.64 14.41
N SER A 169 6.49 19.47 13.11
CA SER A 169 5.36 20.05 12.36
C SER A 169 4.26 19.02 12.10
N SER A 170 3.10 19.50 11.62
CA SER A 170 2.00 18.64 11.19
C SER A 170 1.56 18.94 9.77
N PHE A 171 1.14 17.92 9.04
CA PHE A 171 0.51 18.04 7.72
C PHE A 171 -0.87 17.39 7.73
N SER A 172 -1.85 17.99 7.05
CA SER A 172 -3.24 17.52 7.04
C SER A 172 -3.75 17.40 5.62
N PHE A 173 -4.40 16.28 5.30
CA PHE A 173 -5.11 16.09 4.05
C PHE A 173 -6.40 15.30 4.27
N SER A 174 -7.29 15.30 3.28
CA SER A 174 -8.58 14.62 3.39
C SER A 174 -8.57 13.33 2.59
N LEU A 175 -8.98 12.24 3.23
CA LEU A 175 -9.20 10.94 2.61
C LEU A 175 -10.61 10.44 2.92
N PRO A 176 -11.18 9.56 2.09
CA PRO A 176 -12.36 8.80 2.47
C PRO A 176 -12.13 8.02 3.78
N VAL A 177 -13.19 7.75 4.54
CA VAL A 177 -13.13 6.77 5.62
C VAL A 177 -12.87 5.37 5.06
N GLY A 178 -12.00 4.60 5.70
CA GLY A 178 -11.53 3.29 5.23
C GLY A 178 -10.26 2.83 5.95
N GLU A 179 -9.72 1.69 5.54
CA GLU A 179 -8.44 1.15 6.01
C GLU A 179 -7.35 1.46 4.99
N TYR A 180 -6.24 2.03 5.48
CA TYR A 180 -5.14 2.50 4.64
C TYR A 180 -3.77 2.14 5.20
N ASP A 181 -2.84 1.87 4.30
CA ASP A 181 -1.41 1.88 4.57
C ASP A 181 -0.84 3.23 4.14
N PHE A 182 0.16 3.73 4.87
CA PHE A 182 0.81 5.00 4.59
C PHE A 182 2.31 4.80 4.45
N LYS A 183 2.87 5.25 3.33
CA LYS A 183 4.32 5.26 3.11
C LYS A 183 4.85 6.67 3.27
N PHE A 184 5.91 6.79 4.05
CA PHE A 184 6.66 8.01 4.28
C PHE A 184 8.06 7.83 3.70
N ILE A 185 8.59 8.86 3.06
CA ILE A 185 9.99 8.90 2.61
C ILE A 185 10.63 10.16 3.16
N ASP A 186 11.77 10.02 3.82
CA ASP A 186 12.49 11.16 4.42
C ASP A 186 13.45 11.87 3.43
N GLU A 187 14.21 12.80 3.99
CA GLU A 187 15.22 13.59 3.30
C GLU A 187 16.45 12.83 2.82
N ASP A 188 16.75 11.68 3.42
CA ASP A 188 17.84 10.78 3.02
C ASP A 188 17.35 9.71 2.03
N GLY A 189 16.03 9.60 1.84
CA GLY A 189 15.37 8.66 0.93
C GLY A 189 14.98 7.35 1.62
N ASP A 190 15.00 7.30 2.95
CA ASP A 190 14.62 6.14 3.73
C ASP A 190 13.08 6.02 3.75
N GLU A 191 12.57 4.81 3.50
CA GLU A 191 11.13 4.54 3.39
C GLU A 191 10.57 3.89 4.66
N CYS A 192 9.42 4.40 5.14
CA CYS A 192 8.67 3.84 6.26
C CYS A 192 7.22 3.59 5.88
N ILE A 193 6.70 2.39 6.10
CA ILE A 193 5.30 2.02 5.86
C ILE A 193 4.57 1.77 7.19
N LEU A 194 3.51 2.53 7.44
CA LEU A 194 2.54 2.28 8.51
C LEU A 194 1.33 1.55 7.92
N GLU A 195 1.11 0.31 8.33
CA GLU A 195 0.04 -0.55 7.79
C GLU A 195 -1.25 -0.48 8.62
N ASP A 196 -2.38 -0.86 8.01
CA ASP A 196 -3.66 -1.12 8.66
C ASP A 196 -4.26 0.05 9.47
N ILE A 197 -4.04 1.29 9.03
CA ILE A 197 -4.58 2.47 9.70
C ILE A 197 -6.06 2.65 9.36
N GLN A 198 -6.89 2.42 10.36
CA GLN A 198 -8.34 2.59 10.29
C GLN A 198 -8.75 4.06 10.41
N ILE A 199 -9.40 4.60 9.37
CA ILE A 199 -9.92 5.97 9.31
C ILE A 199 -11.45 5.94 9.42
N SER A 200 -11.98 6.24 10.61
CA SER A 200 -13.44 6.30 10.86
C SER A 200 -13.98 7.72 11.03
N GLY A 201 -13.08 8.70 11.05
CA GLY A 201 -13.37 10.13 11.22
C GLY A 201 -12.05 10.93 11.26
N SER A 202 -12.13 12.26 11.37
CA SER A 202 -10.91 13.07 11.44
C SER A 202 -10.06 12.70 12.64
N GLN A 203 -8.79 12.39 12.41
CA GLN A 203 -7.86 11.92 13.44
C GLN A 203 -6.45 12.45 13.21
N THR A 204 -5.64 12.41 14.26
CA THR A 204 -4.23 12.76 14.22
C THR A 204 -3.41 11.51 14.51
N VAL A 205 -2.41 11.25 13.67
CA VAL A 205 -1.44 10.17 13.81
C VAL A 205 -0.08 10.83 14.00
N SER A 206 0.62 10.50 15.09
CA SER A 206 2.02 10.92 15.26
C SER A 206 2.91 9.89 14.58
N ILE A 207 3.96 10.36 13.91
CA ILE A 207 5.04 9.53 13.38
C ILE A 207 6.19 9.70 14.36
N THR A 208 6.26 8.83 15.37
CA THR A 208 7.28 8.96 16.42
C THR A 208 8.64 8.43 15.95
N ARG A 209 9.71 8.84 16.64
CA ARG A 209 11.05 8.25 16.42
C ARG A 209 11.04 6.73 16.56
N GLU A 210 10.26 6.20 17.49
CA GLU A 210 10.16 4.76 17.75
C GLU A 210 9.53 4.06 16.53
N GLU A 211 8.37 4.52 16.08
CA GLU A 211 7.68 3.98 14.87
C GLU A 211 8.51 4.16 13.59
N TRP A 212 9.27 5.25 13.47
CA TRP A 212 10.15 5.48 12.32
C TRP A 212 11.31 4.48 12.29
N LEU A 213 11.95 4.25 13.43
CA LEU A 213 13.00 3.23 13.53
C LEU A 213 12.41 1.82 13.30
N ASP A 214 11.16 1.59 13.72
CA ASP A 214 10.34 0.40 13.46
C ASP A 214 10.18 0.03 11.99
N CYS A 215 10.06 1.05 11.16
CA CYS A 215 10.03 0.87 9.72
C CYS A 215 11.38 0.57 9.09
N LEU A 216 12.42 1.30 9.49
CA LEU A 216 13.70 1.30 8.78
C LEU A 216 14.50 0.02 9.04
N PHE A 217 14.25 -0.60 10.19
CA PHE A 217 14.97 -1.78 10.58
C PHE A 217 14.01 -2.83 11.14
N PRO A 218 13.05 -3.38 10.37
CA PRO A 218 11.98 -4.24 10.89
C PRO A 218 12.47 -5.49 11.66
N ASP A 219 13.71 -5.92 11.41
CA ASP A 219 14.38 -7.00 12.13
C ASP A 219 15.12 -6.55 13.42
N GLU A 220 15.33 -5.24 13.60
CA GLU A 220 16.05 -4.58 14.70
C GLU A 220 15.17 -3.57 15.47
N SER A 221 13.91 -3.40 15.08
CA SER A 221 13.13 -2.24 15.47
C SER A 221 11.90 -2.63 16.29
N THR A 222 11.99 -2.24 17.56
CA THR A 222 11.06 -2.38 18.68
C THR A 222 10.03 -3.53 18.61
N SER A 223 10.54 -4.73 18.37
CA SER A 223 10.11 -5.86 19.18
C SER A 223 10.20 -5.41 20.64
N ALA A 224 9.06 -5.22 21.31
CA ALA A 224 8.96 -4.65 22.66
C ALA A 224 10.21 -4.98 23.48
N VAL A 225 11.02 -3.98 23.83
CA VAL A 225 12.28 -4.29 24.50
C VAL A 225 11.99 -4.77 25.91
N HIS A 226 12.52 -5.92 26.24
CA HIS A 226 12.31 -6.56 27.52
C HIS A 226 13.62 -6.60 28.31
N GLN A 227 13.49 -6.43 29.62
CA GLN A 227 14.61 -6.62 30.52
C GLN A 227 14.78 -8.11 30.78
N VAL A 228 15.89 -8.68 30.31
CA VAL A 228 16.28 -10.06 30.59
C VAL A 228 17.37 -10.04 31.65
N THR A 229 17.11 -10.66 32.79
CA THR A 229 18.10 -10.79 33.86
C THR A 229 18.68 -12.20 33.84
N LEU A 230 19.98 -12.31 33.53
CA LEU A 230 20.76 -13.54 33.65
C LEU A 230 21.35 -13.59 35.05
N VAL A 231 21.00 -14.62 35.84
CA VAL A 231 21.55 -14.85 37.18
C VAL A 231 22.54 -16.00 37.12
N ASN A 232 23.79 -15.74 37.47
CA ASN A 232 24.82 -16.76 37.56
C ASN A 232 24.74 -17.42 38.94
N ASN A 233 24.30 -18.67 38.98
CA ASN A 233 24.36 -19.56 40.16
C ASN A 233 25.03 -20.88 39.74
N SER A 234 26.01 -20.79 38.84
CA SER A 234 26.67 -21.95 38.27
C SER A 234 27.70 -22.52 39.23
N GLY A 235 28.29 -21.70 40.10
CA GLY A 235 29.49 -22.02 40.87
C GLY A 235 30.80 -21.56 40.21
N TRP A 236 30.74 -21.00 38.99
CA TRP A 236 31.89 -20.49 38.22
C TRP A 236 31.68 -19.03 37.83
N ASP A 237 32.79 -18.29 37.68
CA ASP A 237 32.77 -16.91 37.22
C ASP A 237 32.70 -16.84 35.68
N ILE A 238 31.73 -16.07 35.16
CA ILE A 238 31.52 -15.93 33.71
C ILE A 238 32.28 -14.72 33.19
N THR A 239 33.16 -14.96 32.22
CA THR A 239 34.03 -13.94 31.62
C THR A 239 33.42 -13.33 30.35
N TYR A 240 32.61 -14.09 29.61
CA TYR A 240 31.92 -13.58 28.42
C TYR A 240 30.45 -13.99 28.40
N VAL A 241 29.58 -13.07 27.99
CA VAL A 241 28.16 -13.32 27.73
C VAL A 241 27.80 -12.77 26.36
N TYR A 242 27.31 -13.63 25.48
CA TYR A 242 26.78 -13.28 24.17
C TYR A 242 25.29 -13.59 24.11
N ALA A 243 24.54 -12.77 23.38
CA ALA A 243 23.15 -13.00 23.07
C ALA A 243 22.91 -12.73 21.59
N SER A 244 22.23 -13.66 20.91
CA SER A 244 21.80 -13.50 19.52
C SER A 244 20.42 -14.11 19.35
N LEU A 245 19.67 -13.71 18.32
CA LEU A 245 18.43 -14.42 18.00
C LEU A 245 18.76 -15.88 17.68
N SER A 246 17.86 -16.80 18.01
CA SER A 246 18.04 -18.22 17.71
C SER A 246 18.06 -18.52 16.20
N SER A 247 17.59 -17.58 15.37
CA SER A 247 17.70 -17.62 13.91
C SER A 247 19.09 -17.20 13.40
N ASP A 248 19.88 -16.51 14.23
CA ASP A 248 21.15 -15.95 13.83
C ASP A 248 22.28 -16.97 13.92
N THR A 249 23.25 -16.80 13.02
CA THR A 249 24.46 -17.64 12.99
C THR A 249 25.68 -16.93 13.57
N ASN A 250 25.55 -15.66 13.96
CA ASN A 250 26.62 -14.83 14.52
C ASN A 250 26.23 -14.32 15.91
N TRP A 251 27.14 -14.44 16.87
CA TRP A 251 26.90 -14.12 18.28
C TRP A 251 26.96 -12.62 18.65
N GLY A 252 27.37 -11.76 17.72
CA GLY A 252 27.57 -10.35 18.01
C GLY A 252 28.73 -10.08 18.97
N SER A 253 28.59 -9.02 19.78
CA SER A 253 29.62 -8.57 20.73
C SER A 253 29.34 -9.09 22.14
N ASP A 254 30.39 -9.21 22.96
CA ASP A 254 30.25 -9.54 24.38
C ASP A 254 29.53 -8.43 25.16
N HIS A 255 28.60 -8.83 26.02
CA HIS A 255 27.79 -7.95 26.86
C HIS A 255 28.42 -7.62 28.22
N LEU A 256 29.52 -8.28 28.62
CA LEU A 256 30.24 -7.95 29.86
C LEU A 256 31.33 -6.90 29.67
N GLY A 257 31.95 -6.85 28.49
CA GLY A 257 33.06 -5.98 28.16
C GLY A 257 34.30 -6.34 28.98
N SER A 258 34.68 -5.47 29.93
CA SER A 258 35.79 -5.74 30.86
C SER A 258 35.34 -6.25 32.23
N ASN A 259 34.04 -6.49 32.41
CA ASN A 259 33.48 -6.97 33.67
C ASN A 259 33.44 -8.50 33.71
N ILE A 260 33.26 -9.07 34.90
CA ILE A 260 33.07 -10.51 35.13
C ILE A 260 31.72 -10.67 35.83
N LEU A 261 30.90 -11.61 35.34
CA LEU A 261 29.66 -12.01 36.00
C LEU A 261 29.97 -13.13 37.00
N ALA A 262 30.42 -12.75 38.19
CA ALA A 262 30.79 -13.70 39.24
C ALA A 262 29.59 -14.53 39.75
N ASP A 263 29.88 -15.68 40.37
CA ASP A 263 28.84 -16.52 40.98
C ASP A 263 28.00 -15.74 42.01
N GLY A 264 26.68 -15.95 41.98
CA GLY A 264 25.67 -15.23 42.76
C GLY A 264 25.28 -13.84 42.23
N ASN A 265 25.94 -13.33 41.19
CA ASN A 265 25.60 -12.04 40.57
C ASN A 265 24.63 -12.18 39.40
N ARG A 266 24.18 -11.02 38.89
CA ARG A 266 23.29 -10.94 37.73
C ARG A 266 23.73 -9.88 36.73
N LEU A 267 23.42 -10.16 35.47
CA LEU A 267 23.51 -9.22 34.35
C LEU A 267 22.09 -8.93 33.86
N THR A 268 21.75 -7.67 33.64
CA THR A 268 20.48 -7.30 33.01
C THR A 268 20.76 -6.76 31.61
N LEU A 269 20.16 -7.41 30.62
CA LEU A 269 20.19 -7.03 29.22
C LEU A 269 18.86 -6.40 28.84
N THR A 270 18.89 -5.45 27.91
CA THR A 270 17.70 -4.94 27.25
C THR A 270 17.72 -5.49 25.84
N LEU A 271 16.82 -6.44 25.58
CA LEU A 271 16.76 -7.17 24.32
C LEU A 271 15.39 -6.95 23.68
N PRO A 272 15.31 -6.79 22.36
CA PRO A 272 14.05 -6.89 21.65
C PRO A 272 13.31 -8.20 21.96
N ALA A 273 12.00 -8.20 21.89
CA ALA A 273 11.22 -9.43 21.86
C ALA A 273 11.72 -10.42 20.79
N GLY A 274 11.75 -11.72 21.12
CA GLY A 274 12.26 -12.75 20.23
C GLY A 274 12.69 -14.02 20.97
N ASN A 275 13.08 -15.06 20.23
CA ASN A 275 13.74 -16.23 20.82
C ASN A 275 15.25 -16.02 20.71
N TYR A 276 15.95 -16.12 21.84
CA TYR A 276 17.39 -15.87 21.93
C TYR A 276 18.15 -17.11 22.33
N ASP A 277 19.36 -17.20 21.80
CA ASP A 277 20.39 -18.07 22.33
C ASP A 277 21.34 -17.23 23.19
N PHE A 278 21.64 -17.71 24.40
CA PHE A 278 22.63 -17.10 25.29
C PHE A 278 23.85 -18.00 25.38
N LYS A 279 25.02 -17.47 25.02
CA LYS A 279 26.31 -18.16 25.17
C LYS A 279 27.10 -17.53 26.31
N MET A 280 27.51 -18.37 27.25
CA MET A 280 28.33 -17.97 28.39
C MET A 280 29.65 -18.73 28.36
N ILE A 281 30.74 -18.03 28.65
CA ILE A 281 32.09 -18.60 28.71
C ILE A 281 32.70 -18.26 30.05
N ASP A 282 33.22 -19.25 30.78
CA ASP A 282 33.86 -19.04 32.07
C ASP A 282 35.33 -18.57 31.95
N GLU A 283 36.03 -18.53 33.09
CA GLU A 283 37.45 -18.17 33.18
C GLU A 283 38.42 -19.19 32.57
N ASP A 284 38.02 -20.46 32.47
CA ASP A 284 38.81 -21.54 31.89
C ASP A 284 38.57 -21.71 30.38
N GLY A 285 37.56 -21.02 29.84
CA GLY A 285 37.16 -21.05 28.44
C GLY A 285 36.10 -22.09 28.12
N ASP A 286 35.49 -22.69 29.14
CA ASP A 286 34.39 -23.64 28.99
C ASP A 286 33.10 -22.88 28.60
N GLU A 287 32.34 -23.45 27.67
CA GLU A 287 31.20 -22.79 27.05
C GLU A 287 29.88 -23.47 27.42
N CYS A 288 28.85 -22.68 27.72
CA CYS A 288 27.47 -23.14 27.87
C CYS A 288 26.52 -22.30 27.04
N ILE A 289 25.65 -22.97 26.27
CA ILE A 289 24.67 -22.34 25.41
C ILE A 289 23.26 -22.68 25.90
N MET A 290 22.48 -21.65 26.22
CA MET A 290 21.06 -21.73 26.50
C MET A 290 20.28 -21.33 25.24
N SER A 291 19.84 -22.32 24.46
CA SER A 291 19.17 -22.07 23.17
C SER A 291 17.66 -21.86 23.29
N SER A 292 17.11 -21.11 22.34
CA SER A 292 15.68 -20.87 22.09
C SER A 292 14.92 -20.34 23.31
N MET A 293 15.52 -19.40 24.03
CA MET A 293 14.95 -18.76 25.21
C MET A 293 13.96 -17.65 24.83
N PRO A 294 12.68 -17.75 25.23
CA PRO A 294 11.64 -16.84 24.78
C PRO A 294 11.63 -15.52 25.55
N VAL A 295 11.96 -14.42 24.88
CA VAL A 295 11.92 -13.05 25.39
C VAL A 295 10.69 -12.36 24.82
N PHE A 296 9.55 -12.42 25.51
CA PHE A 296 8.31 -11.71 25.12
C PHE A 296 7.71 -10.90 26.28
N SER A 297 8.44 -10.86 27.41
CA SER A 297 8.19 -10.09 28.61
C SER A 297 9.50 -9.94 29.37
N ASN A 298 9.52 -9.11 30.43
CA ASN A 298 10.67 -9.07 31.33
C ASN A 298 10.86 -10.45 31.99
N GLU A 299 12.02 -11.06 31.77
CA GLU A 299 12.31 -12.43 32.20
C GLU A 299 13.56 -12.50 33.07
N THR A 300 13.65 -13.57 33.86
CA THR A 300 14.87 -13.90 34.61
C THR A 300 15.24 -15.35 34.35
N TYR A 301 16.42 -15.55 33.78
CA TYR A 301 16.97 -16.89 33.55
C TYR A 301 18.10 -17.17 34.54
N TYR A 302 18.12 -18.41 35.02
CA TYR A 302 19.10 -18.87 35.98
C TYR A 302 20.04 -19.86 35.30
N LEU A 303 21.33 -19.55 35.37
CA LEU A 303 22.39 -20.49 35.07
C LEU A 303 22.72 -21.24 36.37
N SER A 304 22.11 -22.41 36.56
CA SER A 304 22.39 -23.28 37.72
C SER A 304 23.61 -24.16 37.47
N GLU A 305 24.22 -24.66 38.54
CA GLU A 305 25.29 -25.68 38.49
C GLU A 305 24.87 -26.88 37.62
N GLU A 306 23.64 -27.40 37.80
CA GLU A 306 23.11 -28.51 37.00
C GLU A 306 23.08 -28.17 35.50
N ARG A 307 22.63 -26.96 35.14
CA ARG A 307 22.55 -26.52 33.74
C ARG A 307 23.94 -26.33 33.13
N TRP A 308 24.88 -25.80 33.91
CA TRP A 308 26.26 -25.65 33.47
C TRP A 308 26.90 -27.01 33.18
N LEU A 309 26.71 -27.97 34.08
CA LEU A 309 27.24 -29.33 33.90
C LEU A 309 26.57 -30.06 32.72
N ASP A 310 25.28 -29.84 32.49
CA ASP A 310 24.56 -30.37 31.33
C ASP A 310 25.10 -29.79 30.01
N CYS A 311 25.44 -28.50 29.97
CA CYS A 311 26.11 -27.90 28.81
C CYS A 311 27.48 -28.56 28.50
N LEU A 312 28.26 -28.92 29.52
CA LEU A 312 29.60 -29.47 29.34
C LEU A 312 29.63 -30.97 29.06
N TYR A 313 28.66 -31.71 29.61
CA TYR A 313 28.70 -33.17 29.67
C TYR A 313 27.40 -33.85 29.25
N GLY A 314 26.36 -33.08 28.88
CA GLY A 314 25.08 -33.60 28.40
C GLY A 314 25.22 -34.22 27.00
N GLU A 315 24.63 -35.41 26.83
CA GLU A 315 24.58 -36.17 25.56
C GLU A 315 23.50 -35.66 24.60
#